data_AF-A0AA35WUN0-F1
#
_entry.id   AF-A0AA35WUN0-F1
#
_cell.length_a   1.000
_cell.length_b   1.000
_cell.length_c   1.000
_cell.angle_alpha   90.00
_cell.angle_beta   90.00
_cell.angle_gamma   90.00
#
_symmetry.space_group_name_H-M   'P 1'
#
loop_
_entity.id
_entity.type
_entity.pdbx_description
1 polymer ?
#
loop_
_entity_poly.entity_id
_entity_poly.type
_entity_poly.pdbx_seq_one_letter_code
_entity_poly.pdbx_strand_id
1 'polypeptide(L)'
;MDRCFLLVLCLVTLSNVQLGQSQCDVVRIAAAVYEVVGRGLETIEKDMKNMKSDMASLSQEVEKLDTRLSSLNESMRDDLNDVKAEFEKHEAAIKSDLKDMKENLTQQITGYTCGGTWGWRRAVYLDMTDPNTNCPSGWNMTGYSKRTCGKVSTGERTCDSVFFPVSGGPYSQVCGRIRAYQYGLPDAFWGYKYGGQTTIDSAYVCGVAVMHGSPRQHIWTF
;
A
#
# COMPACT_ATOMS: atom_id res chain seq x y z
N MET A 1 25.74 67.70 56.46
CA MET A 1 24.44 67.16 56.92
C MET A 1 24.54 65.65 56.84
N ASP A 2 25.20 65.12 57.86
CA ASP A 2 25.60 63.73 57.99
C ASP A 2 24.42 62.88 58.50
N ARG A 3 24.20 61.73 57.86
CA ARG A 3 23.34 60.68 58.40
C ARG A 3 24.13 59.39 58.49
N CYS A 4 24.86 59.25 59.60
CA CYS A 4 25.35 57.97 60.08
C CYS A 4 24.13 57.11 60.43
N PHE A 5 23.93 56.03 59.69
CA PHE A 5 23.10 54.90 60.09
C PHE A 5 23.75 54.26 61.32
N LEU A 6 23.30 54.69 62.49
CA LEU A 6 23.69 54.13 63.77
C LEU A 6 23.02 52.75 63.91
N LEU A 7 23.87 51.75 64.17
CA LEU A 7 23.50 50.37 64.46
C LEU A 7 22.27 50.28 65.37
N VAL A 8 21.27 49.56 64.88
CA VAL A 8 20.12 49.11 65.65
C VAL A 8 20.60 48.17 66.75
N LEU A 9 20.44 48.65 67.98
CA LEU A 9 20.04 47.92 69.18
C LEU A 9 20.18 46.40 69.12
N CYS A 10 21.22 45.89 69.78
CA CYS A 10 21.06 44.69 70.60
C CYS A 10 21.55 45.03 72.01
N LEU A 11 20.65 45.67 72.77
CA LEU A 11 20.71 45.74 74.23
C LEU A 11 20.57 44.31 74.75
N VAL A 12 21.68 43.59 74.85
CA VAL A 12 21.76 42.44 75.74
C VAL A 12 21.88 43.02 77.14
N THR A 13 20.82 42.85 77.91
CA THR A 13 20.70 43.18 79.32
C THR A 13 21.84 42.55 80.13
N LEU A 14 22.85 43.35 80.47
CA LEU A 14 23.76 43.06 81.59
C LEU A 14 23.18 43.71 82.85
N SER A 15 22.14 43.09 83.41
CA SER A 15 21.70 43.36 84.77
C SER A 15 22.49 42.40 85.68
N ASN A 16 23.27 42.96 86.61
CA ASN A 16 24.06 42.28 87.66
C ASN A 16 25.36 41.57 87.23
N VAL A 17 26.35 42.37 86.81
CA VAL A 17 27.76 42.02 87.06
C VAL A 17 28.28 42.95 88.16
N GLN A 18 28.61 42.38 89.32
CA GLN A 18 29.29 43.08 90.41
C GLN A 18 30.62 43.64 89.90
N LEU A 19 30.77 44.96 89.96
CA LEU A 19 32.03 45.68 89.73
C LEU A 19 32.99 45.40 90.90
N GLY A 20 33.68 44.26 90.82
CA GLY A 20 34.81 43.91 91.65
C GLY A 20 35.86 43.25 90.77
N GLN A 21 36.89 44.03 90.43
CA GLN A 21 38.04 43.67 89.57
C GLN A 21 37.75 43.53 88.06
N SER A 22 38.73 44.00 87.28
CA SER A 22 39.01 43.59 85.90
C SER A 22 38.25 44.30 84.77
N GLN A 23 38.55 45.59 84.58
CA GLN A 23 38.48 46.26 83.26
C GLN A 23 39.27 45.48 82.17
N CYS A 24 40.11 44.51 82.55
CA CYS A 24 40.81 43.58 81.67
C CYS A 24 39.95 42.43 81.10
N ASP A 25 38.84 42.02 81.73
CA ASP A 25 38.07 40.85 81.27
C ASP A 25 37.13 41.17 80.10
N VAL A 26 36.49 42.35 80.11
CA VAL A 26 35.67 42.80 78.98
C VAL A 26 36.52 42.99 77.72
N VAL A 27 37.75 43.49 77.88
CA VAL A 27 38.71 43.66 76.78
C VAL A 27 39.16 42.32 76.21
N ARG A 28 39.38 41.31 77.06
CA ARG A 28 39.73 39.94 76.63
C ARG A 28 38.59 39.24 75.92
N ILE A 29 37.35 39.36 76.42
CA ILE A 29 36.17 38.79 75.77
C ILE A 29 35.93 39.47 74.41
N ALA A 30 36.03 40.80 74.34
CA ALA A 30 35.91 41.53 73.09
C ALA A 30 36.96 41.07 72.07
N ALA A 31 38.23 40.91 72.48
CA ALA A 31 39.30 40.40 71.61
C ALA A 31 39.00 38.98 71.08
N ALA A 32 38.53 38.07 71.95
CA ALA A 32 38.15 36.72 71.55
C ALA A 32 36.96 36.71 70.58
N VAL A 33 35.96 37.58 70.79
CA VAL A 33 34.83 37.74 69.88
C VAL A 33 35.30 38.26 68.51
N TYR A 34 36.16 39.27 68.47
CA TYR A 34 36.72 39.77 67.21
C TYR A 34 37.52 38.71 66.45
N GLU A 35 38.29 37.87 67.15
CA GLU A 35 39.05 36.79 66.54
C GLU A 35 38.15 35.69 65.95
N VAL A 36 37.10 35.29 66.68
CA VAL A 36 36.11 34.30 66.21
C VAL A 36 35.32 34.85 65.02
N VAL A 37 34.86 36.10 65.11
CA VAL A 37 34.13 36.77 64.01
C VAL A 37 35.04 36.93 62.79
N GLY A 38 36.31 37.31 62.97
CA GLY A 38 37.28 37.46 61.89
C GLY A 38 37.53 36.14 61.15
N ARG A 39 37.81 35.04 61.87
CA ARG A 39 37.97 33.70 61.28
C ARG A 39 36.71 33.22 60.55
N GLY A 40 35.54 33.50 61.13
CA GLY A 40 34.25 33.22 60.49
C GLY A 40 34.10 33.96 59.17
N LEU A 41 34.45 35.25 59.14
CA LEU A 41 34.39 36.09 57.94
C LEU A 41 35.32 35.58 56.83
N GLU A 42 36.56 35.21 57.17
CA GLU A 42 37.53 34.66 56.22
C GLU A 42 37.07 33.34 55.60
N THR A 43 36.43 32.48 56.41
CA THR A 43 35.87 31.20 55.93
C THR A 43 34.73 31.44 54.95
N ILE A 44 33.81 32.36 55.29
CA ILE A 44 32.70 32.74 54.41
C ILE A 44 33.22 33.35 53.11
N GLU A 45 34.23 34.21 53.16
CA GLU A 45 34.79 34.82 51.94
C GLU A 45 35.41 33.76 51.01
N LYS A 46 36.09 32.76 51.58
CA LYS A 46 36.64 31.64 50.82
C LYS A 46 35.53 30.82 50.16
N ASP A 47 34.49 30.47 50.91
CA ASP A 47 33.37 29.69 50.39
C ASP A 47 32.61 30.45 49.30
N MET A 48 32.44 31.77 49.45
CA MET A 48 31.86 32.62 48.39
C MET A 48 32.69 32.63 47.11
N LYS A 49 34.02 32.67 47.21
CA LYS A 49 34.91 32.58 46.04
C LYS A 49 34.79 31.23 45.35
N ASN A 50 34.76 30.14 46.11
CA ASN A 50 34.58 28.79 45.58
C ASN A 50 33.22 28.65 44.89
N MET A 51 32.13 29.05 45.55
CA MET A 51 30.79 29.03 44.97
C MET A 51 30.69 29.85 43.67
N LYS A 52 31.36 31.00 43.60
CA LYS A 52 31.41 31.82 42.38
C LYS A 52 32.07 31.07 41.22
N SER A 53 33.15 30.33 41.50
CA SER A 53 33.83 29.50 40.51
C SER A 53 32.93 28.36 40.04
N ASP A 54 32.29 27.65 40.98
CA ASP A 54 31.40 26.53 40.67
C ASP A 54 30.19 26.98 39.85
N MET A 55 29.61 28.13 40.19
CA MET A 55 28.49 28.71 39.45
C MET A 55 28.88 29.12 38.03
N ALA A 56 30.10 29.61 37.82
CA ALA A 56 30.61 29.89 36.47
C ALA A 56 30.78 28.61 35.65
N SER A 57 31.30 27.55 36.26
CA SER A 57 31.44 26.23 35.61
C SER A 57 30.08 25.64 35.24
N LEU A 58 29.11 25.67 36.15
CA LEU A 58 27.75 25.20 35.92
C LEU A 58 27.06 25.98 34.79
N SER A 59 27.23 27.30 34.75
CA SER A 59 26.69 28.14 33.67
C SER A 59 27.20 27.69 32.29
N GLN A 60 28.49 27.38 32.17
CA GLN A 60 29.06 26.88 30.92
C GLN A 60 28.53 25.50 30.53
N GLU A 61 28.31 24.61 31.50
CA GLU A 61 27.71 23.29 31.22
C GLU A 61 26.27 23.40 30.72
N VAL A 62 25.48 24.32 31.28
CA VAL A 62 24.10 24.57 30.83
C VAL A 62 24.08 25.07 29.38
N GLU A 63 24.96 26.01 29.02
CA GLU A 63 25.09 26.49 27.63
C GLU A 63 25.50 25.37 26.67
N LYS A 64 26.41 24.48 27.10
CA LYS A 64 26.82 23.32 26.32
C LYS A 64 25.69 22.30 26.15
N LEU A 65 24.83 22.13 27.15
CA LEU A 65 23.67 21.26 27.04
C LEU A 65 22.61 21.84 26.11
N ASP A 66 22.38 23.15 26.15
CA ASP A 66 21.42 23.85 25.29
C ASP A 66 21.78 23.72 23.80
N THR A 67 23.06 23.90 23.47
CA THR A 67 23.56 23.71 22.09
C THR A 67 23.40 22.26 21.60
N ARG A 68 23.72 21.27 22.45
CA ARG A 68 23.55 19.85 22.10
C ARG A 68 22.08 19.46 21.92
N LEU A 69 21.20 20.00 22.75
CA LEU A 69 19.76 19.75 22.65
C LEU A 69 19.21 20.31 21.33
N SER A 70 19.65 21.51 20.95
CA SER A 70 19.27 22.13 19.68
C SER A 70 19.72 21.31 18.47
N SER A 71 20.99 20.88 18.44
CA SER A 71 21.49 20.04 17.35
C SER A 71 20.80 18.68 17.28
N LEU A 72 20.47 18.10 18.43
CA LEU A 72 19.77 16.81 18.48
C LEU A 72 18.33 16.96 17.95
N ASN A 73 17.65 18.05 18.29
CA ASN A 73 16.30 18.33 17.83
C ASN A 73 16.23 18.55 16.30
N GLU A 74 17.25 19.21 15.73
CA GLU A 74 17.38 19.36 14.28
C GLU A 74 17.62 18.01 13.60
N SER A 75 18.58 17.22 14.09
CA SER A 75 18.86 15.87 13.56
C SER A 75 17.63 14.97 13.60
N MET A 76 16.88 14.96 14.71
CA MET A 76 15.65 14.18 14.83
C MET A 76 14.57 14.63 13.84
N ARG A 77 14.50 15.93 13.56
CA ARG A 77 13.56 16.49 12.59
C ARG A 77 13.89 16.03 11.18
N ASP A 78 15.18 16.00 10.83
CA ASP A 78 15.66 15.55 9.52
C ASP A 78 15.40 14.06 9.33
N ASP A 79 15.77 13.23 10.32
CA ASP A 79 15.50 11.79 10.31
C ASP A 79 14.00 11.49 10.11
N LEU A 80 13.13 12.26 10.78
CA LEU A 80 11.68 12.12 10.63
C LEU A 80 11.19 12.44 9.22
N ASN A 81 11.75 13.48 8.59
CA ASN A 81 11.39 13.86 7.22
C ASN A 81 11.88 12.82 6.21
N ASP A 82 13.08 12.28 6.40
CA ASP A 82 13.64 11.24 5.54
C ASP A 82 12.82 9.95 5.62
N VAL A 83 12.47 9.50 6.83
CA VAL A 83 11.60 8.34 7.03
C VAL A 83 10.24 8.56 6.37
N LYS A 84 9.66 9.76 6.51
CA LYS A 84 8.38 10.10 5.87
C LYS A 84 8.48 10.03 4.35
N ALA A 85 9.53 10.60 3.75
CA ALA A 85 9.74 10.59 2.31
C ALA A 85 9.90 9.16 1.77
N GLU A 86 10.63 8.30 2.50
CA GLU A 86 10.76 6.89 2.15
C GLU A 86 9.43 6.15 2.20
N PHE A 87 8.60 6.39 3.23
CA PHE A 87 7.25 5.79 3.30
C PHE A 87 6.36 6.22 2.12
N GLU A 88 6.31 7.52 1.79
CA GLU A 88 5.51 8.03 0.68
C GLU A 88 5.94 7.43 -0.67
N LYS A 89 7.25 7.25 -0.87
CA LYS A 89 7.82 6.60 -2.06
C LYS A 89 7.41 5.14 -2.16
N HIS A 90 7.51 4.38 -1.06
CA HIS A 90 7.13 2.97 -1.04
C HIS A 90 5.62 2.79 -1.25
N GLU A 91 4.79 3.65 -0.66
CA GLU A 91 3.34 3.63 -0.87
C GLU A 91 2.98 3.86 -2.35
N ALA A 92 3.63 4.82 -2.99
CA ALA A 92 3.43 5.10 -4.41
C ALA A 92 3.83 3.91 -5.31
N ALA A 93 4.96 3.26 -5.00
CA ALA A 93 5.42 2.08 -5.71
C ALA A 93 4.42 0.91 -5.58
N ILE A 94 3.99 0.59 -4.35
CA ILE A 94 3.01 -0.48 -4.09
C ILE A 94 1.69 -0.21 -4.83
N LYS A 95 1.22 1.04 -4.84
CA LYS A 95 -0.01 1.42 -5.56
C LYS A 95 0.12 1.22 -7.07
N SER A 96 1.29 1.52 -7.64
CA SER A 96 1.57 1.28 -9.06
C SER A 96 1.55 -0.21 -9.38
N ASP A 97 2.28 -1.01 -8.60
CA ASP A 97 2.37 -2.46 -8.81
C ASP A 97 0.99 -3.14 -8.72
N LEU A 98 0.16 -2.71 -7.77
CA LEU A 98 -1.22 -3.21 -7.64
C LEU A 98 -2.07 -2.88 -8.87
N LYS A 99 -1.89 -1.71 -9.46
CA LYS A 99 -2.59 -1.32 -10.70
C LYS A 99 -2.16 -2.22 -11.85
N ASP A 100 -0.85 -2.41 -12.04
CA ASP A 100 -0.31 -3.21 -13.13
C ASP A 100 -0.70 -4.69 -13.00
N MET A 101 -0.65 -5.23 -11.77
CA MET A 101 -1.14 -6.58 -11.48
C MET A 101 -2.62 -6.74 -11.80
N LYS A 102 -3.45 -5.75 -11.44
CA LYS A 102 -4.89 -5.77 -11.76
C LYS A 102 -5.14 -5.75 -13.26
N GLU A 103 -4.40 -4.95 -14.02
CA GLU A 103 -4.53 -4.87 -15.48
C GLU A 103 -4.10 -6.18 -16.14
N ASN A 104 -2.95 -6.74 -15.73
CA ASN A 104 -2.49 -8.05 -16.22
C ASN A 104 -3.50 -9.16 -15.91
N LEU A 105 -4.01 -9.21 -14.68
CA LEU A 105 -5.03 -10.19 -14.30
C LEU A 105 -6.32 -10.01 -15.12
N THR A 106 -6.73 -8.76 -15.37
CA THR A 106 -7.90 -8.48 -16.21
C THR A 106 -7.70 -9.00 -17.62
N GLN A 107 -6.52 -8.79 -18.22
CA GLN A 107 -6.19 -9.32 -19.55
C GLN A 107 -6.20 -10.85 -19.58
N GLN A 108 -5.65 -11.51 -18.57
CA GLN A 108 -5.67 -12.97 -18.48
C GLN A 108 -7.10 -13.52 -18.37
N ILE A 109 -7.99 -12.83 -17.66
CA ILE A 109 -9.35 -13.34 -17.42
C ILE A 109 -10.37 -12.85 -18.45
N THR A 110 -10.10 -11.82 -19.27
CA THR A 110 -11.02 -11.38 -20.34
C THR A 110 -11.42 -12.51 -21.31
N GLY A 111 -10.66 -13.60 -21.35
CA GLY A 111 -11.03 -14.80 -22.10
C GLY A 111 -12.17 -15.65 -21.54
N TYR A 112 -12.68 -15.33 -20.33
CA TYR A 112 -13.66 -16.10 -19.54
C TYR A 112 -14.91 -15.31 -19.16
N THR A 113 -15.19 -14.21 -19.88
CA THR A 113 -16.44 -13.45 -19.70
C THR A 113 -17.33 -13.59 -20.92
N CYS A 114 -18.63 -13.60 -20.69
CA CYS A 114 -19.64 -13.42 -21.74
C CYS A 114 -20.58 -12.30 -21.32
N GLY A 115 -20.76 -11.31 -22.20
CA GLY A 115 -21.60 -10.15 -21.91
C GLY A 115 -21.19 -9.37 -20.65
N GLY A 116 -19.91 -9.43 -20.28
CA GLY A 116 -19.38 -8.79 -19.06
C GLY A 116 -19.62 -9.57 -17.75
N THR A 117 -20.23 -10.75 -17.81
CA THR A 117 -20.43 -11.62 -16.64
C THR A 117 -19.32 -12.65 -16.51
N TRP A 118 -18.95 -12.99 -15.28
CA TRP A 118 -17.94 -13.99 -14.94
C TRP A 118 -18.55 -15.39 -14.83
N GLY A 119 -17.71 -16.41 -14.65
CA GLY A 119 -18.14 -17.80 -14.47
C GLY A 119 -18.23 -18.61 -15.77
N TRP A 120 -17.73 -18.08 -16.88
CA TRP A 120 -17.68 -18.79 -18.16
C TRP A 120 -16.39 -19.54 -18.33
N ARG A 121 -16.47 -20.74 -18.90
CA ARG A 121 -15.31 -21.51 -19.34
C ARG A 121 -15.24 -21.45 -20.86
N ARG A 122 -14.06 -21.18 -21.39
CA ARG A 122 -13.82 -21.22 -22.83
C ARG A 122 -13.90 -22.66 -23.33
N ALA A 123 -14.92 -22.95 -24.13
CA ALA A 123 -15.07 -24.25 -24.78
C ALA A 123 -14.25 -24.34 -26.09
N VAL A 124 -14.20 -23.25 -26.85
CA VAL A 124 -13.49 -23.16 -28.12
C VAL A 124 -13.08 -21.72 -28.39
N TYR A 125 -11.91 -21.54 -29.02
CA TYR A 125 -11.49 -20.27 -29.61
C TYR A 125 -10.85 -20.53 -30.96
N LEU A 126 -11.41 -19.90 -31.98
CA LEU A 126 -10.93 -20.01 -33.36
C LEU A 126 -11.00 -18.62 -33.99
N ASP A 127 -9.83 -18.06 -34.28
CA ASP A 127 -9.72 -16.77 -34.96
C ASP A 127 -8.96 -16.93 -36.27
N MET A 128 -9.70 -17.02 -37.37
CA MET A 128 -9.11 -17.16 -38.71
C MET A 128 -8.52 -15.84 -39.25
N THR A 129 -8.64 -14.72 -38.53
CA THR A 129 -7.95 -13.47 -38.89
C THR A 129 -6.46 -13.52 -38.55
N ASP A 130 -6.06 -14.33 -37.56
CA ASP A 130 -4.65 -14.62 -37.28
C ASP A 130 -4.09 -15.57 -38.35
N PRO A 131 -3.06 -15.16 -39.14
CA PRO A 131 -2.48 -15.97 -40.20
C PRO A 131 -1.91 -17.31 -39.71
N ASN A 132 -1.58 -17.44 -38.43
CA ASN A 132 -1.00 -18.64 -37.85
C ASN A 132 -2.04 -19.66 -37.35
N THR A 133 -3.31 -19.26 -37.27
CA THR A 133 -4.38 -20.16 -36.82
C THR A 133 -4.75 -21.15 -37.94
N ASN A 134 -4.76 -22.45 -37.63
CA ASN A 134 -5.19 -23.53 -38.52
C ASN A 134 -6.63 -23.96 -38.21
N CYS A 135 -7.30 -24.56 -39.20
CA CYS A 135 -8.64 -25.11 -38.99
C CYS A 135 -8.60 -26.34 -38.06
N PRO A 136 -9.62 -26.50 -37.19
CA PRO A 136 -9.76 -27.69 -36.36
C PRO A 136 -9.86 -28.97 -37.19
N SER A 137 -9.44 -30.09 -36.61
CA SER A 137 -9.60 -31.41 -37.25
C SER A 137 -11.09 -31.69 -37.54
N GLY A 138 -11.39 -32.06 -38.77
CA GLY A 138 -12.76 -32.22 -39.28
C GLY A 138 -13.24 -31.08 -40.17
N TRP A 139 -12.51 -29.95 -40.23
CA TRP A 139 -12.71 -28.87 -41.19
C TRP A 139 -11.44 -28.59 -42.01
N ASN A 140 -11.63 -28.11 -43.24
CA ASN A 140 -10.54 -27.66 -44.10
C ASN A 140 -10.49 -26.14 -44.19
N MET A 141 -9.29 -25.61 -44.41
CA MET A 141 -9.12 -24.21 -44.75
C MET A 141 -9.75 -23.94 -46.11
N THR A 142 -10.67 -22.97 -46.15
CA THR A 142 -11.29 -22.46 -47.37
C THR A 142 -10.86 -21.00 -47.54
N GLY A 143 -10.59 -20.59 -48.77
CA GLY A 143 -9.98 -19.31 -49.06
C GLY A 143 -10.51 -18.72 -50.37
N TYR A 144 -11.73 -18.19 -50.34
CA TYR A 144 -12.24 -17.40 -51.46
C TYR A 144 -11.70 -15.97 -51.39
N SER A 145 -12.19 -15.17 -50.44
CA SER A 145 -11.74 -13.79 -50.20
C SER A 145 -11.22 -13.55 -48.78
N LYS A 146 -11.41 -14.53 -47.88
CA LYS A 146 -11.00 -14.52 -46.48
C LYS A 146 -10.63 -15.93 -46.06
N ARG A 147 -9.69 -16.07 -45.12
CA ARG A 147 -9.38 -17.36 -44.51
C ARG A 147 -10.55 -17.78 -43.65
N THR A 148 -11.14 -18.93 -43.96
CA THR A 148 -12.27 -19.51 -43.24
C THR A 148 -12.06 -21.00 -43.06
N CYS A 149 -12.80 -21.61 -42.13
CA CYS A 149 -12.88 -23.06 -42.02
C CYS A 149 -14.22 -23.51 -42.58
N GLY A 150 -14.19 -24.59 -43.35
CA GLY A 150 -15.39 -25.17 -43.96
C GLY A 150 -15.34 -26.70 -43.95
N LYS A 151 -16.45 -27.29 -44.41
CA LYS A 151 -16.60 -28.73 -44.56
C LYS A 151 -15.48 -29.32 -45.44
N VAL A 152 -15.00 -30.50 -45.08
CA VAL A 152 -14.03 -31.32 -45.84
C VAL A 152 -14.74 -32.03 -46.98
N SER A 153 -15.95 -32.54 -46.71
CA SER A 153 -16.77 -33.30 -47.64
C SER A 153 -17.18 -32.44 -48.83
N THR A 154 -16.90 -32.88 -50.05
CA THR A 154 -17.14 -32.12 -51.29
C THR A 154 -18.51 -32.36 -51.92
N GLY A 155 -19.29 -33.32 -51.41
CA GLY A 155 -20.65 -33.58 -51.88
C GLY A 155 -21.63 -32.44 -51.53
N GLU A 156 -22.61 -32.19 -52.41
CA GLU A 156 -23.61 -31.11 -52.31
C GLU A 156 -24.47 -31.17 -51.03
N ARG A 157 -24.51 -32.31 -50.33
CA ARG A 157 -25.43 -32.59 -49.21
C ARG A 157 -24.74 -33.22 -48.01
N THR A 158 -23.59 -32.67 -47.63
CA THR A 158 -22.76 -33.22 -46.55
C THR A 158 -22.68 -32.26 -45.38
N CYS A 159 -22.61 -32.81 -44.17
CA CYS A 159 -22.43 -32.08 -42.93
C CYS A 159 -21.19 -32.61 -42.23
N ASP A 160 -20.22 -31.75 -41.97
CA ASP A 160 -19.04 -32.09 -41.18
C ASP A 160 -19.10 -31.32 -39.87
N SER A 161 -19.03 -32.05 -38.75
CA SER A 161 -19.07 -31.50 -37.40
C SER A 161 -17.73 -31.71 -36.70
N VAL A 162 -17.33 -30.73 -35.90
CA VAL A 162 -16.17 -30.84 -35.01
C VAL A 162 -16.68 -30.90 -33.58
N PHE A 163 -16.25 -31.92 -32.84
CA PHE A 163 -16.56 -32.04 -31.42
C PHE A 163 -15.49 -31.33 -30.59
N PHE A 164 -15.91 -30.38 -29.76
CA PHE A 164 -15.03 -29.72 -28.78
C PHE A 164 -15.31 -30.27 -27.39
N PRO A 165 -14.40 -31.08 -26.81
CA PRO A 165 -14.58 -31.60 -25.46
C PRO A 165 -14.49 -30.46 -24.45
N VAL A 166 -15.57 -30.21 -23.72
CA VAL A 166 -15.57 -29.29 -22.59
C VAL A 166 -15.30 -30.10 -21.32
N SER A 167 -14.07 -30.04 -20.80
CA SER A 167 -13.70 -30.71 -19.56
C SER A 167 -14.23 -29.95 -18.34
N GLY A 168 -14.47 -30.66 -17.22
CA GLY A 168 -14.73 -30.03 -15.91
C GLY A 168 -16.20 -29.85 -15.49
N GLY A 169 -17.07 -30.81 -15.81
CA GLY A 169 -18.44 -30.89 -15.27
C GLY A 169 -19.54 -30.39 -16.22
N PRO A 170 -20.82 -30.53 -15.83
CA PRO A 170 -21.95 -30.05 -16.63
C PRO A 170 -21.94 -28.53 -16.75
N TYR A 171 -22.50 -28.01 -17.85
CA TYR A 171 -22.75 -26.59 -18.05
C TYR A 171 -24.26 -26.35 -18.19
N SER A 172 -24.73 -25.17 -17.77
CA SER A 172 -26.15 -24.78 -17.84
C SER A 172 -26.46 -23.85 -19.01
N GLN A 173 -25.43 -23.17 -19.55
CA GLN A 173 -25.60 -22.15 -20.58
C GLN A 173 -24.40 -22.16 -21.53
N VAL A 174 -24.64 -21.73 -22.77
CA VAL A 174 -23.61 -21.54 -23.78
C VAL A 174 -23.64 -20.09 -24.23
N CYS A 175 -22.46 -19.48 -24.33
CA CYS A 175 -22.30 -18.16 -24.90
C CYS A 175 -21.14 -18.15 -25.88
N GLY A 176 -21.33 -17.46 -26.99
CA GLY A 176 -20.28 -17.30 -27.97
C GLY A 176 -20.66 -16.33 -29.07
N ARG A 177 -19.70 -16.12 -29.97
CA ARG A 177 -19.87 -15.34 -31.18
C ARG A 177 -19.32 -16.16 -32.33
N ILE A 178 -20.12 -16.31 -33.38
CA ILE A 178 -19.72 -16.99 -34.60
C ILE A 178 -19.75 -15.97 -35.74
N ARG A 179 -18.70 -15.96 -36.55
CA ARG A 179 -18.64 -15.18 -37.79
C ARG A 179 -18.50 -16.17 -38.95
N ALA A 180 -19.62 -16.47 -39.60
CA ALA A 180 -19.69 -17.35 -40.75
C ALA A 180 -19.97 -16.57 -42.03
N TYR A 181 -19.73 -17.19 -43.18
CA TYR A 181 -20.01 -16.63 -44.50
C TYR A 181 -20.84 -17.64 -45.29
N GLN A 182 -21.88 -17.16 -45.97
CA GLN A 182 -22.70 -17.98 -46.84
C GLN A 182 -21.90 -18.40 -48.07
N TYR A 183 -22.05 -19.68 -48.46
CA TYR A 183 -21.53 -20.23 -49.69
C TYR A 183 -22.67 -20.91 -50.46
N GLY A 184 -22.93 -20.48 -51.69
CA GLY A 184 -24.05 -20.98 -52.49
C GLY A 184 -25.42 -20.44 -52.03
N LEU A 185 -26.48 -21.24 -52.25
CA LEU A 185 -27.86 -20.88 -51.95
C LEU A 185 -28.32 -21.46 -50.61
N PRO A 186 -29.11 -20.73 -49.80
CA PRO A 186 -29.61 -21.22 -48.53
C PRO A 186 -30.90 -22.03 -48.75
N ASP A 187 -30.84 -23.35 -48.62
CA ASP A 187 -32.04 -24.20 -48.66
C ASP A 187 -32.75 -24.33 -47.28
N ALA A 188 -32.15 -23.77 -46.22
CA ALA A 188 -32.56 -23.81 -44.81
C ALA A 188 -32.86 -25.22 -44.27
N PHE A 189 -33.96 -25.83 -44.70
CA PHE A 189 -34.39 -27.20 -44.37
C PHE A 189 -34.65 -27.99 -45.66
N TRP A 190 -33.69 -28.83 -46.07
CA TRP A 190 -33.82 -29.65 -47.27
C TRP A 190 -35.03 -30.61 -47.22
N GLY A 191 -35.46 -31.01 -46.02
CA GLY A 191 -36.56 -31.95 -45.79
C GLY A 191 -37.90 -31.53 -46.40
N TYR A 192 -38.16 -30.22 -46.56
CA TYR A 192 -39.45 -29.71 -47.04
C TYR A 192 -39.85 -30.25 -48.42
N LYS A 193 -38.88 -30.48 -49.31
CA LYS A 193 -39.15 -30.89 -50.71
C LYS A 193 -39.46 -32.38 -50.88
N TYR A 194 -39.18 -33.22 -49.88
CA TYR A 194 -39.26 -34.69 -49.99
C TYR A 194 -39.95 -35.35 -48.77
N GLY A 195 -40.69 -34.60 -47.95
CA GLY A 195 -41.35 -35.13 -46.75
C GLY A 195 -40.39 -35.46 -45.59
N GLY A 196 -39.18 -34.89 -45.61
CA GLY A 196 -38.19 -35.01 -44.54
C GLY A 196 -38.40 -34.00 -43.42
N GLN A 197 -37.59 -34.10 -42.36
CA GLN A 197 -37.68 -33.21 -41.21
C GLN A 197 -37.42 -31.75 -41.58
N THR A 198 -38.37 -30.88 -41.23
CA THR A 198 -38.38 -29.42 -41.47
C THR A 198 -38.08 -28.62 -40.20
N THR A 199 -37.67 -29.27 -39.12
CA THR A 199 -37.39 -28.63 -37.84
C THR A 199 -35.92 -28.30 -37.68
N ILE A 200 -35.64 -27.31 -36.85
CA ILE A 200 -34.27 -26.87 -36.50
C ILE A 200 -33.45 -27.98 -35.82
N ASP A 201 -34.12 -28.97 -35.22
CA ASP A 201 -33.51 -30.13 -34.59
C ASP A 201 -33.02 -31.18 -35.59
N SER A 202 -33.36 -31.07 -36.88
CA SER A 202 -32.98 -32.00 -37.95
C SER A 202 -31.47 -32.06 -38.19
N ALA A 203 -30.95 -33.26 -38.48
CA ALA A 203 -29.53 -33.50 -38.77
C ALA A 203 -28.95 -32.59 -39.87
N TYR A 204 -29.79 -32.11 -40.79
CA TYR A 204 -29.40 -31.32 -41.96
C TYR A 204 -30.03 -29.92 -41.92
N VAL A 205 -29.20 -28.92 -41.58
CA VAL A 205 -29.52 -27.49 -41.70
C VAL A 205 -28.43 -26.84 -42.55
N CYS A 206 -28.83 -26.03 -43.53
CA CYS A 206 -27.88 -25.25 -44.32
C CYS A 206 -27.40 -24.07 -43.48
N GLY A 207 -26.18 -24.14 -42.96
CA GLY A 207 -25.62 -23.08 -42.13
C GLY A 207 -24.66 -23.60 -41.08
N VAL A 208 -24.50 -22.83 -40.00
CA VAL A 208 -23.74 -23.24 -38.82
C VAL A 208 -24.69 -23.51 -37.68
N ALA A 209 -24.58 -24.69 -37.07
CA ALA A 209 -25.38 -25.06 -35.92
C ALA A 209 -24.49 -25.50 -34.75
N VAL A 210 -24.85 -25.05 -33.56
CA VAL A 210 -24.22 -25.40 -32.29
C VAL A 210 -25.14 -26.37 -31.56
N MET A 211 -24.57 -27.49 -31.14
CA MET A 211 -25.31 -28.63 -30.60
C MET A 211 -24.54 -29.27 -29.46
N HIS A 212 -25.22 -30.06 -28.64
CA HIS A 212 -24.59 -30.86 -27.59
C HIS A 212 -25.21 -32.23 -27.39
N GLY A 213 -24.50 -33.10 -26.66
CA GLY A 213 -25.01 -34.41 -26.27
C GLY A 213 -24.99 -35.46 -27.39
N SER A 214 -25.36 -36.68 -27.00
CA SER A 214 -25.61 -37.81 -27.90
C SER A 214 -26.81 -38.59 -27.32
N PRO A 215 -28.00 -38.58 -27.96
CA PRO A 215 -28.31 -37.94 -29.24
C PRO A 215 -28.20 -36.41 -29.19
N ARG A 216 -27.95 -35.83 -30.37
CA ARG A 216 -27.72 -34.41 -30.63
C ARG A 216 -28.90 -33.53 -30.18
N GLN A 217 -28.62 -32.50 -29.39
CA GLN A 217 -29.59 -31.48 -28.95
C GLN A 217 -29.20 -30.11 -29.52
N HIS A 218 -30.17 -29.38 -30.06
CA HIS A 218 -29.96 -28.08 -30.69
C HIS A 218 -29.80 -26.97 -29.63
N ILE A 219 -28.85 -26.06 -29.86
CA ILE A 219 -28.68 -24.84 -29.04
C ILE A 219 -28.97 -23.60 -29.90
N TRP A 220 -28.36 -23.53 -31.09
CA TRP A 220 -28.44 -22.36 -31.95
C TRP A 220 -28.11 -22.71 -33.40
N THR A 221 -28.72 -22.02 -34.37
CA THR A 221 -28.37 -22.10 -35.80
C THR A 221 -28.40 -20.72 -36.45
N PHE A 222 -27.65 -20.55 -37.53
CA PHE A 222 -27.77 -19.45 -38.50
C PHE A 222 -27.54 -19.96 -39.92
#